data_AF-A0A4Q2RBZ4-F1
#
_entry.id   AF-A0A4Q2RBZ4-F1
#
_cell.length_a   1.000
_cell.length_b   1.000
_cell.length_c   1.000
_cell.angle_alpha   90.00
_cell.angle_beta   90.00
_cell.angle_gamma   90.00
#
_symmetry.space_group_name_H-M   'P 1'
#
loop_
_entity.id
_entity.type
_entity.pdbx_description
1 polymer ?
#
loop_
_entity_poly.entity_id
_entity_poly.type
_entity_poly.pdbx_seq_one_letter_code
_entity_poly.pdbx_strand_id
1 'polypeptide(L)' 'MKIGDAVRLRPGSCLRERLEPFADAVGCVVDTYQDDDDDGLRIGVAFPDQVYGFLAPLSADEFVLHPGRPGEPA' A
#
# COMPACT_ATOMS: atom_id res chain seq x y z
N MET A 1 -5.93 3.67 7.54
CA MET A 1 -4.50 3.28 7.45
C MET A 1 -3.66 4.43 7.92
N LYS A 2 -2.53 4.15 8.54
CA LYS A 2 -1.54 5.14 8.99
C LYS A 2 -0.14 4.68 8.62
N ILE A 3 0.82 5.61 8.67
CA ILE A 3 2.24 5.31 8.50
C ILE A 3 2.65 4.20 9.48
N GLY A 4 3.34 3.18 8.97
CA GLY A 4 3.77 1.99 9.71
C GLY A 4 2.80 0.80 9.66
N ASP A 5 1.59 0.96 9.09
CA ASP A 5 0.70 -0.18 8.89
C ASP A 5 1.23 -1.10 7.78
N ALA A 6 1.17 -2.41 8.02
CA ALA A 6 1.28 -3.39 6.95
C ALA A 6 -0.02 -3.44 6.15
N VAL A 7 0.13 -3.35 4.85
CA VAL A 7 -0.98 -3.34 3.90
C VAL A 7 -0.72 -4.30 2.76
N ARG A 8 -1.81 -4.83 2.20
CA ARG A 8 -1.77 -5.66 0.99
C ARG A 8 -2.84 -5.16 0.03
N LEU A 9 -2.58 -5.30 -1.27
CA LEU A 9 -3.56 -4.96 -2.29
C LEU A 9 -4.79 -5.85 -2.20
N ARG A 10 -5.97 -5.26 -2.38
CA ARG A 10 -7.21 -6.01 -2.49
C ARG A 10 -7.16 -6.92 -3.72
N PRO A 11 -7.74 -8.13 -3.66
CA PRO A 11 -7.79 -9.06 -4.79
C PRO A 11 -8.56 -8.53 -6.01
N GLY A 12 -9.44 -7.53 -5.84
CA GLY A 12 -10.18 -6.87 -6.92
C GLY A 12 -9.62 -5.52 -7.36
N SER A 13 -8.46 -5.09 -6.84
CA SER A 13 -7.87 -3.79 -7.17
C SER A 13 -7.28 -3.78 -8.58
N CYS A 14 -7.53 -2.71 -9.34
CA CYS A 14 -6.92 -2.50 -10.66
C CYS A 14 -5.40 -2.27 -10.57
N LEU A 15 -4.88 -1.94 -9.38
CA LEU A 15 -3.44 -1.79 -9.15
C LEU A 15 -2.71 -3.13 -9.17
N ARG A 16 -3.40 -4.27 -9.04
CA ARG A 16 -2.78 -5.60 -9.09
C ARG A 16 -2.06 -5.86 -10.41
N GLU A 17 -2.64 -5.45 -11.53
CA GLU A 17 -2.01 -5.58 -12.86
C GLU A 17 -0.76 -4.69 -12.97
N ARG A 18 -0.82 -3.48 -12.39
CA ARG A 18 0.29 -2.52 -12.40
C ARG A 18 1.43 -2.91 -11.47
N LEU A 19 1.10 -3.64 -10.40
CA LEU A 19 2.02 -4.06 -9.36
C LEU A 19 2.20 -5.58 -9.41
N GLU A 20 2.01 -6.26 -10.55
CA GLU A 20 1.98 -7.73 -10.66
C GLU A 20 3.09 -8.49 -9.91
N PRO A 21 4.38 -8.07 -9.87
CA PRO A 21 5.37 -8.78 -9.04
C PRO A 21 5.17 -8.59 -7.53
N PHE A 22 4.42 -7.57 -7.12
CA PHE A 22 4.14 -7.16 -5.73
C PHE A 22 2.66 -7.23 -5.34
N ALA A 23 1.77 -7.70 -6.24
CA ALA A 23 0.32 -7.68 -6.05
C ALA A 23 -0.12 -8.51 -4.83
N ASP A 24 0.67 -9.52 -4.49
CA ASP A 24 0.49 -10.40 -3.35
C ASP A 24 1.47 -10.15 -2.21
N ALA A 25 2.38 -9.18 -2.37
CA ALA A 25 3.33 -8.78 -1.35
C ALA A 25 2.66 -7.93 -0.27
N VAL A 26 3.18 -8.04 0.96
CA VAL A 26 2.83 -7.15 2.05
C VAL A 26 3.75 -5.93 1.98
N GLY A 27 3.17 -4.76 1.75
CA GLY A 27 3.85 -3.48 1.80
C GLY A 27 3.66 -2.81 3.16
N CYS A 28 4.45 -1.76 3.42
CA CYS A 28 4.31 -0.91 4.60
C CYS A 28 3.94 0.50 4.16
N VAL A 29 2.95 1.11 4.82
CA VAL A 29 2.60 2.51 4.57
C VAL A 29 3.73 3.38 5.09
N VAL A 30 4.36 4.15 4.20
CA VAL A 30 5.45 5.08 4.55
C VAL A 30 5.00 6.53 4.52
N ASP A 31 3.90 6.83 3.84
CA ASP A 31 3.40 8.18 3.65
C ASP A 31 1.86 8.19 3.48
N THR A 32 1.23 9.29 3.84
CA THR A 32 -0.23 9.50 3.73
C THR A 32 -0.49 10.92 3.25
N TYR A 33 -1.17 11.04 2.12
CA TYR A 33 -1.54 12.29 1.47
C TYR A 33 -3.06 12.42 1.50
N GLN A 34 -3.55 13.55 1.99
CA GLN A 34 -4.95 13.92 1.90
C GLN A 34 -5.01 15.18 1.05
N ASP A 35 -5.66 15.08 -0.11
CA ASP A 35 -5.86 16.22 -0.99
C ASP A 35 -7.19 16.88 -0.59
N ASP A 36 -7.19 18.18 -0.32
CA ASP A 36 -8.42 18.90 0.09
C ASP A 36 -9.52 18.87 -0.99
N ASP A 37 -9.16 18.59 -2.24
CA ASP A 37 -10.06 18.50 -3.40
C ASP A 37 -10.45 17.06 -3.79
N ASP A 38 -9.88 16.03 -3.13
CA ASP A 38 -10.13 14.61 -3.43
C ASP A 38 -10.59 13.89 -2.15
N ASP A 39 -11.83 13.39 -2.13
CA ASP A 39 -12.39 12.64 -0.99
C ASP A 39 -11.63 11.33 -0.66
N GLY A 40 -10.64 10.95 -1.47
CA GLY A 40 -9.83 9.75 -1.29
C GLY A 40 -8.54 10.01 -0.50
N LEU A 41 -8.37 9.31 0.64
CA LEU A 41 -7.06 9.21 1.28
C LEU A 41 -6.09 8.50 0.35
N ARG A 42 -4.98 9.16 0.00
CA ARG A 42 -3.90 8.56 -0.78
C ARG A 42 -2.74 8.16 0.12
N ILE A 43 -2.04 7.09 -0.22
CA ILE A 43 -0.96 6.53 0.59
C ILE A 43 0.26 6.17 -0.26
N GLY A 44 1.45 6.32 0.34
CA GLY A 44 2.69 5.77 -0.17
C GLY A 44 2.97 4.43 0.50
N VAL A 45 3.22 3.39 -0.29
CA VAL A 45 3.49 2.02 0.21
C VAL A 45 4.86 1.57 -0.26
N ALA A 46 5.70 1.14 0.68
CA ALA A 46 7.00 0.54 0.40
C ALA A 46 6.90 -0.99 0.41
N PHE A 47 7.34 -1.64 -0.68
CA PHE A 47 7.39 -3.09 -0.79
C PHE A 47 8.84 -3.59 -0.62
N PRO A 48 9.06 -4.76 0.01
CA PRO A 48 10.38 -5.22 0.43
C PRO A 48 11.40 -5.46 -0.70
N ASP A 49 10.95 -5.67 -1.94
CA ASP A 49 11.83 -5.87 -3.11
C ASP A 49 11.99 -4.61 -3.98
N GLN A 50 11.31 -3.50 -3.64
CA GLN A 50 11.30 -2.28 -4.44
C GLN A 50 12.15 -1.21 -3.73
N VAL A 51 13.44 -1.11 -4.10
CA VAL A 51 14.42 -0.21 -3.44
C VAL A 51 14.10 1.28 -3.64
N TYR A 52 13.31 1.65 -4.66
CA TYR A 52 12.84 3.02 -4.85
C TYR A 52 11.42 3.07 -5.43
N GLY A 53 10.51 3.62 -4.64
CA GLY A 53 9.54 4.62 -5.07
C GLY A 53 8.62 4.27 -6.24
N PHE A 54 7.42 3.81 -5.92
CA PHE A 54 6.25 4.37 -6.59
C PHE A 54 5.55 5.35 -5.66
N LEU A 55 6.07 6.58 -5.64
CA LEU A 55 5.46 7.79 -5.07
C LEU A 55 4.31 8.30 -5.98
N ALA A 56 3.53 7.40 -6.57
CA ALA A 56 2.23 7.80 -7.09
C ALA A 56 1.27 7.72 -5.91
N PRO A 57 0.44 8.73 -5.66
CA PRO A 57 -0.44 8.69 -4.52
C PRO A 57 -1.52 7.64 -4.80
N LEU A 58 -1.45 6.50 -4.11
CA LEU A 58 -2.33 5.36 -4.33
C LEU A 58 -3.55 5.48 -3.42
N SER A 59 -4.74 5.18 -3.93
CA SER A 59 -5.95 5.21 -3.10
C SER A 59 -5.86 4.17 -1.98
N ALA A 60 -6.07 4.59 -0.73
CA ALA A 60 -6.06 3.70 0.43
C ALA A 60 -7.15 2.61 0.36
N ASP A 61 -8.25 2.85 -0.38
CA ASP A 61 -9.31 1.85 -0.55
C ASP A 61 -8.86 0.62 -1.35
N GLU A 62 -7.85 0.75 -2.21
CA GLU A 62 -7.31 -0.38 -2.99
C GLU A 62 -6.50 -1.35 -2.11
N PHE A 63 -6.25 -0.98 -0.86
CA PHE A 63 -5.49 -1.75 0.11
C PHE A 63 -6.38 -2.30 1.23
N VAL A 64 -5.88 -3.33 1.90
CA VAL A 64 -6.41 -3.86 3.16
C VAL A 64 -5.31 -3.93 4.19
N LEU A 65 -5.67 -3.66 5.44
CA LEU A 65 -4.76 -3.84 6.57
C LEU A 65 -4.44 -5.33 6.71
N HIS A 66 -3.16 -5.65 6.72
CA HIS A 66 -2.71 -6.99 7.00
C HIS A 66 -2.44 -7.11 8.50
N PRO A 67 -3.10 -8.04 9.24
CA PRO A 67 -2.97 -8.14 10.70
C PRO A 67 -1.60 -8.65 11.19
N GLY A 68 -0.57 -8.68 10.36
CA GLY A 68 0.80 -9.02 10.74
C GLY A 68 1.72 -7.83 10.49
N ARG A 69 2.59 -7.52 11.46
CA ARG A 69 3.67 -6.56 11.25
C ARG A 69 4.55 -7.09 10.11
N PRO A 70 4.97 -6.27 9.13
CA PRO A 70 5.76 -6.76 8.02
C PRO A 70 7.12 -7.21 8.57
N GLY A 71 7.31 -8.53 8.70
CA GLY A 71 8.51 -9.14 9.27
C GLY A 71 8.34 -9.94 10.57
N GLU A 72 7.12 -10.09 11.12
CA GLU A 72 6.90 -11.00 12.25
C GLU A 72 6.60 -12.41 11.72
N PRO A 73 7.43 -13.43 12.00
CA PRO A 73 7.09 -14.82 11.67
C PRO A 73 5.87 -15.25 12.50
N ALA A 74 4.93 -15.93 11.83
CA ALA A 74 3.74 -16.52 12.44
C ALA A 74 4.09 -17.58 13.50
#